data_AF-X0TF93-F1
#
_entry.id   AF-X0TF93-F1
#
_cell.length_a   1.000
_cell.length_b   1.000
_cell.length_c   1.000
_cell.angle_alpha   90.00
_cell.angle_beta   90.00
_cell.angle_gamma   90.00
#
_symmetry.space_group_name_H-M   'P 1'
#
loop_
_entity.id
_entity.type
_entity.pdbx_description
1 polymer ?
#
loop_
_entity_poly.entity_id
_entity_poly.type
_entity_poly.pdbx_seq_one_letter_code
_entity_poly.pdbx_strand_id
1 'polypeptide(L)'
;WVAVAGDRPVADAHDDPGHVTWGWKDSLLGARRWYYAKVLRKRATIISLETTPYFYALSNNFGSPEEDYLIEYLQGQMTQEAKAVYEALLQDGPLDTIALRRAAHLTSRENESRFNRALVYLQEDFKILPVGISQAGGWRYAFIYDLVPRHYPDLIEQARNIQESEAREKLVLVYLASVGAARIADLRKLFRWDKPQLLNTIDALDRSSQITVSLKVAEQTGEWIAIPEVF
;
A
#
# COMPACT_ATOMS: atom_id res chain seq x y z
N TRP A 1 -3.58 -9.96 -17.19
CA TRP A 1 -4.48 -10.51 -18.22
C TRP A 1 -3.75 -11.53 -19.08
N VAL A 2 -2.80 -11.15 -19.95
CA VAL A 2 -2.06 -12.09 -20.81
C VAL A 2 -1.51 -13.32 -20.07
N ALA A 3 -0.92 -13.13 -18.89
CA ALA A 3 -0.39 -14.24 -18.09
C ALA A 3 -1.42 -15.30 -17.63
N VAL A 4 -2.71 -14.95 -17.53
CA VAL A 4 -3.78 -15.86 -17.03
C VAL A 4 -4.84 -16.19 -18.09
N ALA A 5 -4.96 -15.32 -19.09
CA ALA A 5 -6.04 -15.30 -20.06
C ALA A 5 -5.53 -15.37 -21.50
N GLY A 6 -4.20 -15.34 -21.72
CA GLY A 6 -3.59 -15.21 -23.04
C GLY A 6 -3.92 -13.88 -23.73
N ASP A 7 -3.74 -13.85 -25.05
CA ASP A 7 -3.93 -12.64 -25.87
C ASP A 7 -5.39 -12.29 -26.17
N ARG A 8 -6.35 -12.90 -25.46
CA ARG A 8 -7.77 -12.54 -25.65
C ARG A 8 -8.03 -11.10 -25.17
N PRO A 9 -9.03 -10.40 -25.70
CA PRO A 9 -9.43 -9.08 -25.20
C PRO A 9 -9.85 -9.13 -23.72
N VAL A 10 -9.62 -8.05 -22.97
CA VAL A 10 -10.11 -7.94 -21.59
C VAL A 10 -11.63 -7.94 -21.59
N ALA A 11 -12.24 -8.91 -20.92
CA ALA A 11 -13.69 -9.03 -20.86
C ALA A 11 -14.30 -8.00 -19.89
N ASP A 12 -15.39 -7.37 -20.32
CA ASP A 12 -16.18 -6.45 -19.47
C ASP A 12 -17.03 -7.19 -18.42
N ALA A 13 -17.40 -8.45 -18.70
CA ALA A 13 -18.18 -9.28 -17.79
C ALA A 13 -17.34 -9.66 -16.56
N HIS A 14 -17.83 -9.33 -15.36
CA HIS A 14 -17.09 -9.55 -14.11
C HIS A 14 -16.91 -11.03 -13.72
N ASP A 15 -17.72 -11.92 -14.27
CA ASP A 15 -17.71 -13.37 -14.04
C ASP A 15 -16.92 -14.15 -15.10
N ASP A 16 -16.25 -13.44 -16.03
CA ASP A 16 -15.44 -14.08 -17.06
C ASP A 16 -14.34 -14.97 -16.44
N PRO A 17 -14.11 -16.20 -16.95
CA PRO A 17 -13.18 -17.15 -16.34
C PRO A 17 -11.74 -16.65 -16.15
N GLY A 18 -11.21 -15.76 -16.97
CA GLY A 18 -9.85 -15.23 -16.76
C GLY A 18 -9.79 -13.96 -15.92
N HIS A 19 -10.91 -13.54 -15.33
CA HIS A 19 -10.94 -12.75 -14.10
C HIS A 19 -10.62 -13.60 -12.85
N VAL A 20 -10.17 -14.85 -13.01
CA VAL A 20 -9.70 -15.75 -11.93
C VAL A 20 -8.75 -15.09 -10.93
N THR A 21 -7.97 -14.10 -11.37
CA THR A 21 -7.07 -13.30 -10.52
C THR A 21 -7.80 -12.59 -9.38
N TRP A 22 -9.07 -12.21 -9.55
CA TRP A 22 -9.87 -11.64 -8.48
C TRP A 22 -10.20 -12.68 -7.41
N GLY A 23 -10.54 -13.90 -7.82
CA GLY A 23 -10.74 -15.02 -6.89
C GLY A 23 -9.47 -15.39 -6.13
N TRP A 24 -8.31 -15.40 -6.80
CA TRP A 24 -7.01 -15.57 -6.12
C TRP A 24 -6.74 -14.44 -5.13
N LYS A 25 -7.00 -13.19 -5.51
CA LYS A 25 -6.82 -12.03 -4.63
C LYS A 25 -7.68 -12.18 -3.38
N ASP A 26 -8.98 -12.44 -3.55
CA ASP A 26 -9.93 -12.56 -2.44
C ASP A 26 -9.62 -13.75 -1.52
N SER A 27 -9.27 -14.91 -2.08
CA SER A 27 -8.94 -16.12 -1.30
C SER A 27 -7.61 -16.03 -0.55
N LEU A 28 -6.71 -15.15 -0.97
CA LEU A 28 -5.40 -14.94 -0.32
C LEU A 28 -5.39 -13.78 0.67
N LEU A 29 -6.46 -13.01 0.80
CA LEU A 29 -6.57 -12.00 1.86
C LEU A 29 -6.51 -12.69 3.23
N GLY A 30 -5.72 -12.14 4.13
CA GLY A 30 -5.50 -12.71 5.47
C GLY A 30 -4.63 -13.96 5.51
N ALA A 31 -4.31 -14.58 4.37
CA ALA A 31 -3.45 -15.76 4.29
C ALA A 31 -1.94 -15.46 4.39
N ARG A 32 -1.57 -14.18 4.62
CA ARG A 32 -0.18 -13.71 4.76
C ARG A 32 0.74 -14.24 3.67
N ARG A 33 0.30 -14.17 2.41
CA ARG A 33 1.13 -14.48 1.23
C ARG A 33 1.79 -13.23 0.64
N TRP A 34 1.17 -12.09 0.90
CA TRP A 34 1.55 -10.76 0.43
C TRP A 34 0.81 -9.75 1.31
N TYR A 35 1.33 -8.54 1.39
CA TYR A 35 0.64 -7.43 2.04
C TYR A 35 -0.23 -6.71 1.01
N TYR A 36 -1.51 -6.51 1.32
CA TYR A 36 -2.46 -5.81 0.45
C TYR A 36 -3.05 -4.60 1.16
N ALA A 37 -2.79 -3.40 0.66
CA ALA A 37 -3.45 -2.19 1.11
C ALA A 37 -3.31 -1.07 0.08
N LYS A 38 -3.83 0.12 0.38
CA LYS A 38 -3.74 1.31 -0.48
C LYS A 38 -2.50 2.17 -0.19
N VAL A 39 -1.31 1.60 -0.32
CA VAL A 39 -0.03 2.24 0.07
C VAL A 39 0.48 3.21 -0.99
N LEU A 40 0.63 2.78 -2.25
CA LEU A 40 1.20 3.64 -3.29
C LEU A 40 0.13 4.50 -3.94
N ARG A 41 0.25 5.83 -3.79
CA ARG A 41 -0.67 6.82 -4.38
C ARG A 41 -2.15 6.54 -4.08
N LYS A 42 -2.47 5.99 -2.90
CA LYS A 42 -3.85 5.63 -2.52
C LYS A 42 -4.49 4.58 -3.44
N ARG A 43 -3.68 3.78 -4.14
CA ARG A 43 -4.12 2.70 -5.03
C ARG A 43 -3.90 1.36 -4.38
N ALA A 44 -4.81 0.42 -4.63
CA ALA A 44 -4.67 -0.95 -4.15
C ALA A 44 -3.34 -1.55 -4.65
N THR A 45 -2.50 -1.99 -3.72
CA THR A 45 -1.12 -2.37 -3.96
C THR A 45 -0.87 -3.75 -3.35
N ILE A 46 -0.24 -4.63 -4.13
CA ILE A 46 0.31 -5.91 -3.69
C ILE A 46 1.77 -5.67 -3.33
N ILE A 47 2.18 -5.98 -2.10
CA ILE A 47 3.57 -5.84 -1.64
C ILE A 47 4.06 -7.22 -1.18
N SER A 48 5.26 -7.62 -1.59
CA SER A 48 5.88 -8.83 -1.06
C SER A 48 6.14 -8.68 0.44
N LEU A 49 6.07 -9.78 1.20
CA LEU A 49 6.32 -9.71 2.64
C LEU A 49 7.75 -9.29 2.97
N GLU A 50 8.73 -9.66 2.13
CA GLU A 50 10.12 -9.20 2.27
C GLU A 50 10.25 -7.68 2.14
N THR A 51 9.49 -7.06 1.23
CA THR A 51 9.57 -5.60 1.00
C THR A 51 8.67 -4.80 1.95
N THR A 52 7.72 -5.45 2.63
CA THR A 52 6.74 -4.78 3.51
C THR A 52 7.39 -3.97 4.63
N PRO A 53 8.42 -4.47 5.35
CA PRO A 53 9.12 -3.69 6.38
C PRO A 53 9.73 -2.38 5.87
N TYR A 54 10.24 -2.34 4.64
CA TYR A 54 10.82 -1.13 4.05
C TYR A 54 9.77 -0.07 3.74
N PHE A 55 8.55 -0.45 3.34
CA PHE A 55 7.45 0.51 3.26
C PHE A 55 7.02 0.99 4.64
N TYR A 56 6.92 0.07 5.61
CA TYR A 56 6.54 0.39 6.98
C TYR A 56 7.53 1.36 7.63
N ALA A 57 8.83 1.22 7.35
CA ALA A 57 9.90 2.10 7.80
C ALA A 57 9.77 3.55 7.34
N LEU A 58 8.95 3.83 6.32
CA LEU A 58 8.63 5.17 5.85
C LEU A 58 7.25 5.66 6.31
N SER A 59 6.54 4.88 7.12
CA SER A 59 5.29 5.29 7.76
C SER A 59 5.56 6.01 9.09
N ASN A 60 4.57 6.75 9.59
CA ASN A 60 4.67 7.36 10.93
C ASN A 60 4.19 6.39 12.03
N ASN A 61 3.85 5.15 11.69
CA ASN A 61 3.15 4.22 12.56
C ASN A 61 4.11 3.45 13.48
N PHE A 62 4.96 4.17 14.21
CA PHE A 62 5.90 3.60 15.17
C PHE A 62 5.47 3.95 16.59
N GLY A 63 5.00 2.94 17.34
CA GLY A 63 4.69 3.08 18.76
C GLY A 63 3.48 2.24 19.19
N SER A 64 2.66 2.79 20.08
CA SER A 64 1.53 2.12 20.71
C SER A 64 0.26 2.26 19.87
N PRO A 65 -0.28 1.16 19.30
CA PRO A 65 -1.53 1.20 18.54
C PRO A 65 -2.71 1.79 19.31
N GLU A 66 -2.72 1.67 20.64
CA GLU A 66 -3.77 2.13 21.55
C GLU A 66 -3.66 3.61 21.93
N GLU A 67 -2.50 4.25 21.72
CA GLU A 67 -2.24 5.61 22.22
C GLU A 67 -1.89 6.59 21.09
N ASP A 68 -1.09 6.17 20.11
CA ASP A 68 -0.51 7.08 19.11
C ASP A 68 -1.56 7.73 18.21
N TYR A 69 -2.64 6.99 17.89
CA TYR A 69 -3.73 7.51 17.08
C TYR A 69 -4.45 8.69 17.77
N LEU A 70 -4.48 8.72 19.11
CA LEU A 70 -5.05 9.84 19.87
C LEU A 70 -4.16 11.07 19.75
N ILE A 71 -2.83 10.88 19.80
CA ILE A 71 -1.86 11.96 19.64
C ILE A 71 -1.99 12.57 18.24
N GLU A 72 -2.02 11.75 17.20
CA GLU A 72 -2.21 12.20 15.81
C GLU A 72 -3.51 12.99 15.63
N TYR A 73 -4.60 12.52 16.24
CA TYR A 73 -5.89 13.22 16.20
C TYR A 73 -5.82 14.56 16.92
N LEU A 74 -5.26 14.61 18.13
CA LEU A 74 -5.14 15.84 18.92
C LEU A 74 -4.25 16.89 18.24
N GLN A 75 -3.27 16.44 17.45
CA GLN A 75 -2.40 17.31 16.63
C GLN A 75 -3.03 17.72 15.29
N GLY A 76 -4.26 17.29 15.00
CA GLY A 76 -4.97 17.59 13.76
C GLY A 76 -4.46 16.84 12.52
N GLN A 77 -3.65 15.79 12.70
CA GLN A 77 -3.11 14.97 11.61
C GLN A 77 -4.07 13.85 11.18
N MET A 78 -4.93 13.38 12.10
CA MET A 78 -5.96 12.38 11.83
C MET A 78 -7.36 13.03 11.87
N THR A 79 -8.24 12.67 10.92
CA THR A 79 -9.63 13.16 10.92
C THR A 79 -10.50 12.41 11.92
N GLN A 80 -11.63 13.02 12.32
CA GLN A 80 -12.61 12.36 13.20
C GLN A 80 -13.10 11.02 12.63
N GLU A 81 -13.35 10.95 11.32
CA GLU A 81 -13.83 9.72 10.69
C GLU A 81 -12.74 8.64 10.64
N ALA A 82 -11.48 9.01 10.43
CA ALA A 82 -10.36 8.06 10.50
C ALA A 82 -10.19 7.52 11.93
N LYS A 83 -10.25 8.40 12.93
CA LYS A 83 -10.25 8.01 14.35
C LYS A 83 -11.38 7.02 14.67
N ALA A 84 -12.62 7.35 14.30
CA ALA A 84 -13.78 6.50 14.59
C ALA A 84 -13.68 5.11 13.93
N VAL A 85 -13.16 5.04 12.71
CA VAL A 85 -12.94 3.75 12.02
C VAL A 85 -11.83 2.94 12.70
N TYR A 86 -10.74 3.59 13.09
CA TYR A 86 -9.63 2.92 13.78
C TYR A 86 -10.07 2.41 15.16
N GLU A 87 -10.79 3.21 15.94
CA GLU A 87 -11.32 2.84 17.26
C GLU A 87 -12.30 1.66 17.19
N ALA A 88 -13.17 1.63 16.17
CA ALA A 88 -14.07 0.49 15.96
C ALA A 88 -13.29 -0.81 15.76
N LEU A 89 -12.22 -0.81 14.95
CA LEU A 89 -11.38 -2.01 14.73
C LEU A 89 -10.53 -2.38 15.95
N LEU A 90 -10.11 -1.37 16.72
CA LEU A 90 -9.38 -1.57 17.97
C LEU A 90 -10.25 -2.27 19.01
N GLN A 91 -11.50 -1.85 19.16
CA GLN A 91 -12.45 -2.37 20.13
C GLN A 91 -13.07 -3.72 19.72
N ASP A 92 -13.57 -3.82 18.48
CA ASP A 92 -14.46 -4.91 18.08
C ASP A 92 -13.75 -6.04 17.33
N GLY A 93 -12.48 -5.87 16.98
CA GLY A 93 -11.78 -6.85 16.16
C GLY A 93 -11.90 -6.57 14.65
N PRO A 94 -11.64 -7.59 13.81
CA PRO A 94 -11.88 -7.49 12.37
C PRO A 94 -13.36 -7.29 12.05
N LEU A 95 -13.66 -6.30 11.20
CA LEU A 95 -15.04 -5.98 10.79
C LEU A 95 -15.18 -5.88 9.27
N ASP A 96 -16.29 -6.40 8.73
CA ASP A 96 -16.65 -6.11 7.34
C ASP A 96 -17.04 -4.64 7.15
N THR A 97 -16.95 -4.12 5.92
CA THR A 97 -17.26 -2.72 5.60
C THR A 97 -18.61 -2.23 6.14
N ILE A 98 -19.63 -3.08 6.22
CA ILE A 98 -20.98 -2.70 6.66
C ILE A 98 -21.02 -2.61 8.19
N ALA A 99 -20.50 -3.64 8.86
CA ALA A 99 -20.36 -3.66 10.31
C ALA A 99 -19.46 -2.50 10.79
N LEU A 100 -18.34 -2.27 10.11
CA LEU A 100 -17.39 -1.20 10.40
C LEU A 100 -18.02 0.18 10.25
N ARG A 101 -18.82 0.43 9.20
CA ARG A 101 -19.57 1.68 9.07
C ARG A 101 -20.57 1.88 10.20
N ARG A 102 -21.17 0.81 10.71
CA ARG A 102 -22.11 0.88 11.84
C ARG A 102 -21.37 1.20 13.15
N ALA A 103 -20.30 0.47 13.44
CA ALA A 103 -19.48 0.67 14.64
C ALA A 103 -18.85 2.07 14.69
N ALA A 104 -18.40 2.59 13.54
CA ALA A 104 -17.86 3.94 13.43
C ALA A 104 -18.93 5.06 13.38
N HIS A 105 -20.23 4.73 13.45
CA HIS A 105 -21.35 5.68 13.28
C HIS A 105 -21.34 6.47 11.95
N LEU A 106 -20.90 5.83 10.85
CA LEU A 106 -20.75 6.40 9.50
C LEU A 106 -21.70 5.77 8.46
N THR A 107 -22.89 5.35 8.89
CA THR A 107 -23.89 4.66 8.04
C THR A 107 -24.63 5.58 7.07
N SER A 108 -24.70 6.88 7.36
CA SER A 108 -25.40 7.85 6.48
C SER A 108 -24.73 7.96 5.11
N ARG A 109 -25.52 8.33 4.09
CA ARG A 109 -25.03 8.50 2.71
C ARG A 109 -24.00 9.63 2.61
N GLU A 110 -24.19 10.71 3.36
CA GLU A 110 -23.26 11.85 3.40
C GLU A 110 -21.87 11.46 3.91
N ASN A 111 -21.80 10.44 4.77
CA ASN A 111 -20.57 9.93 5.34
C ASN A 111 -19.84 8.93 4.44
N GLU A 112 -20.43 8.48 3.32
CA GLU A 112 -19.81 7.48 2.45
C GLU A 112 -18.45 7.92 1.91
N SER A 113 -18.36 9.16 1.40
CA SER A 113 -17.10 9.72 0.90
C SER A 113 -16.06 9.86 2.02
N ARG A 114 -16.49 10.24 3.22
CA ARG A 114 -15.62 10.45 4.37
C ARG A 114 -15.07 9.13 4.91
N PHE A 115 -15.92 8.12 5.03
CA PHE A 115 -15.56 6.77 5.40
C PHE A 115 -14.56 6.16 4.40
N ASN A 116 -14.81 6.31 3.10
CA ASN A 116 -13.88 5.82 2.08
C ASN A 116 -12.51 6.53 2.15
N ARG A 117 -12.48 7.83 2.44
CA ARG A 117 -11.22 8.57 2.67
C ARG A 117 -10.51 8.11 3.94
N ALA A 118 -11.26 7.85 5.02
CA ALA A 118 -10.73 7.30 6.27
C ALA A 118 -10.06 5.93 6.03
N LEU A 119 -10.73 5.01 5.35
CA LEU A 119 -10.14 3.71 4.98
C LEU A 119 -8.86 3.85 4.16
N VAL A 120 -8.83 4.78 3.21
CA VAL A 120 -7.64 5.03 2.38
C VAL A 120 -6.49 5.58 3.23
N TYR A 121 -6.76 6.58 4.07
CA TYR A 121 -5.78 7.19 4.96
C TYR A 121 -5.16 6.16 5.91
N LEU A 122 -6.00 5.39 6.59
CA LEU A 122 -5.54 4.35 7.53
C LEU A 122 -4.75 3.22 6.84
N GLN A 123 -5.04 2.91 5.58
CA GLN A 123 -4.28 1.94 4.79
C GLN A 123 -2.95 2.49 4.28
N GLU A 124 -2.92 3.78 3.90
CA GLU A 124 -1.71 4.46 3.42
C GLU A 124 -0.64 4.53 4.52
N ASP A 125 -1.07 4.71 5.78
CA ASP A 125 -0.19 4.79 6.94
C ASP A 125 -0.06 3.47 7.73
N PHE A 126 -0.31 2.32 7.08
CA PHE A 126 -0.11 0.99 7.70
C PHE A 126 -0.85 0.77 9.04
N LYS A 127 -1.98 1.44 9.26
CA LYS A 127 -2.80 1.25 10.47
C LYS A 127 -3.77 0.09 10.32
N ILE A 128 -4.39 -0.04 9.13
CA ILE A 128 -5.37 -1.09 8.82
C ILE A 128 -5.10 -1.74 7.47
N LEU A 129 -5.64 -2.94 7.27
CA LEU A 129 -5.60 -3.65 5.99
C LEU A 129 -6.83 -4.54 5.79
N PRO A 130 -7.23 -4.84 4.53
CA PRO A 130 -8.15 -5.94 4.25
C PRO A 130 -7.53 -7.30 4.61
N VAL A 131 -8.25 -8.10 5.40
CA VAL A 131 -7.86 -9.46 5.82
C VAL A 131 -8.82 -10.54 5.31
N GLY A 132 -9.86 -10.16 4.58
CA GLY A 132 -10.80 -11.12 4.00
C GLY A 132 -11.95 -10.44 3.24
N ILE A 133 -12.90 -11.27 2.83
CA ILE A 133 -14.18 -10.84 2.26
C ILE A 133 -15.33 -11.52 3.02
N SER A 134 -16.47 -10.84 3.08
CA SER A 134 -17.73 -11.38 3.60
C SER A 134 -18.84 -11.27 2.55
N GLN A 135 -19.84 -12.16 2.67
CA GLN A 135 -21.03 -12.17 1.82
C GLN A 135 -22.09 -11.17 2.30
N ALA A 136 -21.68 -9.96 2.66
CA ALA A 136 -22.55 -8.94 3.23
C ALA A 136 -22.97 -7.88 2.18
N GLY A 137 -24.12 -7.23 2.40
CA GLY A 137 -24.63 -6.15 1.57
C GLY A 137 -25.34 -6.58 0.29
N GLY A 138 -25.80 -5.58 -0.48
CA GLY A 138 -26.57 -5.81 -1.71
C GLY A 138 -25.81 -6.57 -2.81
N TRP A 139 -24.48 -6.47 -2.80
CA TRP A 139 -23.59 -7.15 -3.75
C TRP A 139 -22.98 -8.45 -3.21
N ARG A 140 -23.35 -8.86 -1.98
CA ARG A 140 -22.76 -10.02 -1.28
C ARG A 140 -21.23 -10.00 -1.28
N TYR A 141 -20.66 -8.81 -1.14
CA TYR A 141 -19.23 -8.58 -1.17
C TYR A 141 -18.91 -7.37 -0.30
N ALA A 142 -18.16 -7.60 0.77
CA ALA A 142 -17.56 -6.55 1.58
C ALA A 142 -16.18 -7.00 2.08
N PHE A 143 -15.19 -6.12 2.01
CA PHE A 143 -13.91 -6.39 2.64
C PHE A 143 -14.07 -6.44 4.15
N ILE A 144 -13.35 -7.37 4.78
CA ILE A 144 -13.11 -7.42 6.21
C ILE A 144 -11.80 -6.69 6.46
N TYR A 145 -11.81 -5.66 7.31
CA TYR A 145 -10.62 -4.91 7.70
C TYR A 145 -10.19 -5.31 9.10
N ASP A 146 -8.89 -5.27 9.35
CA ASP A 146 -8.28 -5.47 10.66
C ASP A 146 -7.14 -4.48 10.88
N LEU A 147 -6.65 -4.40 12.12
CA LEU A 147 -5.44 -3.66 12.46
C LEU A 147 -4.20 -4.38 11.94
N VAL A 148 -3.29 -3.62 11.35
CA VAL A 148 -1.95 -4.13 10.96
C VAL A 148 -1.19 -4.72 12.15
N PRO A 149 -1.08 -4.08 13.34
CA PRO A 149 -0.35 -4.66 14.46
C PRO A 149 -0.97 -5.97 14.99
N ARG A 150 -2.28 -6.17 14.83
CA ARG A 150 -2.94 -7.46 15.17
C ARG A 150 -2.62 -8.53 14.13
N HIS A 151 -2.64 -8.17 12.84
CA HIS A 151 -2.45 -9.12 11.76
C HIS A 151 -0.98 -9.46 11.49
N TYR A 152 -0.06 -8.51 11.69
CA TYR A 152 1.38 -8.62 11.52
C TYR A 152 2.12 -8.07 12.77
N PRO A 153 2.08 -8.79 13.90
CA PRO A 153 2.63 -8.29 15.17
C PRO A 153 4.14 -8.01 15.13
N ASP A 154 4.89 -8.75 14.30
CA ASP A 154 6.34 -8.60 14.20
C ASP A 154 6.77 -7.49 13.23
N LEU A 155 5.84 -6.84 12.52
CA LEU A 155 6.19 -5.86 11.46
C LEU A 155 6.94 -4.65 12.02
N ILE A 156 6.54 -4.17 13.20
CA ILE A 156 7.23 -3.07 13.89
C ILE A 156 8.67 -3.47 14.19
N GLU A 157 8.89 -4.68 14.73
CA GLU A 157 10.24 -5.17 15.04
C GLU A 157 11.08 -5.38 13.79
N GLN A 158 10.49 -5.88 12.70
CA GLN A 158 11.17 -6.04 11.42
C GLN A 158 11.60 -4.70 10.82
N ALA A 159 10.80 -3.65 11.01
CA ALA A 159 11.07 -2.31 10.49
C ALA A 159 11.96 -1.47 11.43
N ARG A 160 12.04 -1.81 12.73
CA ARG A 160 12.67 -1.02 13.79
C ARG A 160 14.10 -0.55 13.46
N ASN A 161 14.89 -1.41 12.81
CA ASN A 161 16.29 -1.13 12.52
C ASN A 161 16.54 -0.65 11.08
N ILE A 162 15.48 -0.55 10.26
CA ILE A 162 15.59 -0.09 8.88
C ILE A 162 15.66 1.43 8.89
N GLN A 163 16.78 1.98 8.43
CA GLN A 163 16.90 3.43 8.28
C GLN A 163 16.03 3.92 7.12
N GLU A 164 15.50 5.14 7.20
CA GLU A 164 14.68 5.65 6.10
C GLU A 164 15.46 5.76 4.77
N SER A 165 16.77 6.03 4.81
CA SER A 165 17.62 6.02 3.62
C SER A 165 17.67 4.63 2.99
N GLU A 166 17.96 3.59 3.80
CA GLU A 166 17.97 2.20 3.39
C GLU A 166 16.62 1.76 2.80
N ALA A 167 15.52 2.17 3.43
CA ALA A 167 14.17 1.93 2.92
C ALA A 167 13.96 2.56 1.54
N ARG A 168 14.31 3.84 1.37
CA ARG A 168 14.16 4.52 0.08
C ARG A 168 15.01 3.85 -1.01
N GLU A 169 16.25 3.51 -0.70
CA GLU A 169 17.17 2.81 -1.61
C GLU A 169 16.61 1.46 -2.05
N LYS A 170 16.21 0.60 -1.11
CA LYS A 170 15.60 -0.71 -1.40
C LYS A 170 14.34 -0.57 -2.25
N LEU A 171 13.47 0.38 -1.94
CA LEU A 171 12.21 0.57 -2.68
C LEU A 171 12.44 1.06 -4.12
N VAL A 172 13.44 1.92 -4.34
CA VAL A 172 13.84 2.32 -5.70
C VAL A 172 14.36 1.12 -6.48
N LEU A 173 15.23 0.30 -5.88
CA LEU A 173 15.76 -0.90 -6.54
C LEU A 173 14.65 -1.91 -6.88
N VAL A 174 13.74 -2.19 -5.94
CA VAL A 174 12.59 -3.08 -6.20
C VAL A 174 11.72 -2.55 -7.34
N TYR A 175 11.48 -1.24 -7.39
CA TYR A 175 10.72 -0.64 -8.48
C TYR A 175 11.44 -0.77 -9.82
N LEU A 176 12.73 -0.45 -9.89
CA LEU A 176 13.52 -0.56 -11.12
C LEU A 176 13.60 -2.02 -11.60
N ALA A 177 13.81 -2.98 -10.71
CA ALA A 177 13.77 -4.41 -11.06
C ALA A 177 12.40 -4.85 -11.64
N SER A 178 11.31 -4.18 -11.24
CA SER A 178 9.96 -4.49 -11.72
C SER A 178 9.65 -3.89 -13.10
N VAL A 179 10.27 -2.75 -13.46
CA VAL A 179 9.96 -2.01 -14.70
C VAL A 179 11.12 -1.96 -15.70
N GLY A 180 12.29 -2.47 -15.33
CA GLY A 180 13.54 -2.42 -16.08
C GLY A 180 14.25 -1.08 -15.97
N ALA A 181 13.60 -0.02 -16.43
CA ALA A 181 14.12 1.35 -16.37
C ALA A 181 13.01 2.35 -16.08
N ALA A 182 13.35 3.47 -15.45
CA ALA A 182 12.40 4.55 -15.17
C ALA A 182 13.08 5.91 -15.30
N ARG A 183 12.29 7.00 -15.32
CA ARG A 183 12.83 8.36 -15.16
C ARG A 183 12.70 8.79 -13.71
N ILE A 184 13.51 9.76 -13.28
CA ILE A 184 13.41 10.38 -11.95
C ILE A 184 11.99 10.94 -11.70
N ALA A 185 11.37 11.49 -12.74
CA ALA A 185 10.00 11.99 -12.67
C ALA A 185 8.97 10.89 -12.36
N ASP A 186 9.19 9.67 -12.85
CA ASP A 186 8.31 8.53 -12.61
C ASP A 186 8.42 8.06 -11.15
N LEU A 187 9.65 7.97 -10.62
CA LEU A 187 9.88 7.71 -9.18
C LEU A 187 9.21 8.77 -8.30
N ARG A 188 9.41 10.06 -8.61
CA ARG A 188 8.79 11.17 -7.86
C ARG A 188 7.28 11.08 -7.87
N LYS A 189 6.70 10.75 -9.03
CA LYS A 189 5.24 10.60 -9.18
C LYS A 189 4.72 9.42 -8.37
N LEU A 190 5.46 8.31 -8.34
CA LEU A 190 5.07 7.09 -7.63
C LEU A 190 5.16 7.24 -6.12
N PHE A 191 6.36 7.58 -5.62
CA PHE A 191 6.66 7.60 -4.19
C PHE A 191 6.22 8.87 -3.49
N ARG A 192 6.08 9.99 -4.23
CA ARG A 192 5.73 11.32 -3.69
C ARG A 192 6.69 11.83 -2.61
N TRP A 193 7.91 11.29 -2.55
CA TRP A 193 8.99 11.88 -1.76
C TRP A 193 9.31 13.28 -2.27
N ASP A 194 9.82 14.12 -1.38
CA ASP A 194 10.29 15.41 -1.79
C ASP A 194 11.52 15.29 -2.72
N LYS A 195 11.81 16.39 -3.43
CA LYS A 195 12.90 16.39 -4.41
C LYS A 195 14.27 16.10 -3.76
N PRO A 196 14.65 16.73 -2.63
CA PRO A 196 15.90 16.41 -1.95
C PRO A 196 16.06 14.94 -1.56
N GLN A 197 15.05 14.33 -0.93
CA GLN A 197 15.06 12.92 -0.52
C GLN A 197 15.28 12.00 -1.71
N LEU A 198 14.55 12.23 -2.81
CA LEU A 198 14.67 11.40 -4.00
C LEU A 198 16.05 11.53 -4.65
N LEU A 199 16.58 12.75 -4.80
CA LEU A 199 17.89 12.96 -5.41
C LEU A 199 19.01 12.38 -4.55
N ASN A 200 18.96 12.56 -3.22
CA ASN A 200 19.95 11.96 -2.31
C ASN A 200 19.93 10.42 -2.40
N THR A 201 18.74 9.81 -2.52
CA THR A 201 18.59 8.36 -2.69
C THR A 201 19.24 7.89 -4.00
N ILE A 202 18.98 8.60 -5.10
CA ILE A 202 19.55 8.29 -6.41
C ILE A 202 21.08 8.44 -6.39
N ASP A 203 21.59 9.54 -5.82
CA ASP A 203 23.03 9.79 -5.70
C ASP A 203 23.73 8.71 -4.86
N ALA A 204 23.11 8.23 -3.79
CA ALA A 204 23.64 7.15 -2.96
C ALA A 204 23.70 5.81 -3.72
N LEU A 205 22.63 5.48 -4.45
CA LEU A 205 22.58 4.27 -5.29
C LEU A 205 23.57 4.32 -6.47
N ASP A 206 23.75 5.48 -7.08
CA ASP A 206 24.70 5.68 -8.19
C ASP A 206 26.15 5.57 -7.69
N ARG A 207 26.48 6.22 -6.56
CA ARG A 207 27.81 6.11 -5.92
C ARG A 207 28.15 4.69 -5.49
N SER A 208 27.16 3.91 -5.07
CA SER A 208 27.33 2.49 -4.73
C SER A 208 27.24 1.56 -5.95
N SER A 209 27.10 2.12 -7.16
CA SER A 209 26.99 1.37 -8.43
C SER A 209 25.83 0.38 -8.49
N GLN A 210 24.79 0.56 -7.68
CA GLN A 210 23.60 -0.27 -7.69
C GLN A 210 22.61 0.15 -8.80
N ILE A 211 22.72 1.38 -9.27
CA ILE A 211 22.00 1.90 -10.43
C ILE A 211 22.97 2.56 -11.39
N THR A 212 22.54 2.76 -12.64
CA THR A 212 23.19 3.65 -13.59
C THR A 212 22.23 4.78 -13.94
N VAL A 213 22.72 6.02 -13.87
CA VAL A 213 21.96 7.22 -14.23
C VAL A 213 22.26 7.71 -15.64
N SER A 214 21.42 8.63 -16.14
CA SER A 214 21.57 9.28 -17.45
C SER A 214 21.63 8.31 -18.65
N LEU A 215 20.95 7.17 -18.54
CA LEU A 215 20.80 6.21 -19.63
C LEU A 215 19.93 6.78 -20.75
N LYS A 216 20.29 6.40 -21.99
CA LYS A 216 19.47 6.65 -23.18
C LYS A 216 18.76 5.35 -23.56
N VAL A 217 17.44 5.36 -23.51
CA VAL A 217 16.61 4.25 -23.98
C VAL A 217 16.19 4.53 -25.42
N ALA A 218 16.33 3.54 -26.30
CA ALA A 218 15.99 3.68 -27.71
C ALA A 218 14.53 4.14 -27.86
N GLU A 219 14.31 5.11 -28.76
CA GLU A 219 12.97 5.67 -29.08
C GLU A 219 12.25 6.35 -27.89
N GLN A 220 12.93 6.55 -26.76
CA GLN A 220 12.37 7.20 -25.57
C GLN A 220 13.12 8.50 -25.25
N THR A 221 12.40 9.53 -24.84
CA THR A 221 12.99 10.82 -24.44
C THR A 221 13.19 10.89 -22.92
N GLY A 222 14.20 11.66 -22.51
CA GLY A 222 14.52 11.92 -21.10
C GLY A 222 15.71 11.13 -20.58
N GLU A 223 16.07 11.40 -19.32
CA GLU A 223 17.14 10.70 -18.61
C GLU A 223 16.57 9.52 -17.84
N TRP A 224 17.10 8.33 -18.14
CA TRP A 224 16.65 7.08 -17.57
C TRP A 224 17.63 6.57 -16.52
N ILE A 225 17.08 5.86 -15.54
CA ILE A 225 17.79 5.15 -14.49
C ILE A 225 17.40 3.68 -14.56
N ALA A 226 18.37 2.79 -14.35
CA ALA A 226 18.15 1.35 -14.33
C ALA A 226 19.15 0.65 -13.40
N ILE A 227 18.87 -0.61 -13.05
CA ILE A 227 19.84 -1.49 -12.39
C ILE A 227 20.77 -2.05 -13.47
N PRO A 228 22.11 -2.05 -13.27
CA PRO A 228 23.06 -2.51 -14.29
C PRO A 228 22.81 -3.93 -14.80
N GLU A 229 22.31 -4.82 -13.94
CA GLU A 229 22.04 -6.23 -14.29
C GLU A 229 20.75 -6.43 -15.09
N VAL A 230 19.87 -5.43 -15.10
CA VAL A 230 18.54 -5.50 -15.73
C VAL A 230 18.52 -4.81 -17.10
N PHE A 231 19.59 -4.05 -17.43
CA PHE A 231 19.68 -3.23 -18.63
C PHE A 231 20.75 -3.71 -19.61
#